data_AF-A0A5K1FQM5-F1
#
_entry.id   AF-A0A5K1FQM5-F1
#
_cell.length_a   1.000
_cell.length_b   1.000
_cell.length_c   1.000
_cell.angle_alpha   90.00
_cell.angle_beta   90.00
_cell.angle_gamma   90.00
#
_symmetry.space_group_name_H-M   'P 1'
#
loop_
_entity.id
_entity.type
_entity.pdbx_description
1 polymer ?
#
loop_
_entity_poly.entity_id
_entity_poly.type
_entity_poly.pdbx_seq_one_letter_code
_entity_poly.pdbx_strand_id
1 'polypeptide(L)' 'NNSLPFNKYAYLTTHNSYAIAGEPSHTGVQRLTFANQDDTVTQQLK' A
#
# COMPACT_ATOMS: atom_id res chain seq x y z
N ASN A 1 -25.60 -10.97 13.72
CA ASN A 1 -25.20 -9.62 14.15
C ASN A 1 -23.91 -9.75 14.95
N ASN A 2 -22.81 -10.10 14.26
CA ASN A 2 -21.60 -10.65 14.92
C ASN A 2 -20.32 -9.89 14.58
N SER A 3 -20.39 -8.71 13.95
CA SER A 3 -19.22 -7.87 13.74
C SER A 3 -19.17 -6.75 14.76
N LEU A 4 -17.98 -6.44 15.24
CA LEU A 4 -17.75 -5.21 15.98
C LEU A 4 -17.89 -4.02 15.00
N PRO A 5 -18.18 -2.80 15.49
CA PRO A 5 -18.06 -1.59 14.68
C PRO A 5 -16.64 -1.46 14.09
N PHE A 6 -16.50 -0.85 12.90
CA PHE A 6 -15.21 -0.72 12.18
C PHE A 6 -14.07 -0.18 13.07
N ASN A 7 -14.34 0.82 13.90
CA ASN A 7 -13.36 1.43 14.82
C ASN A 7 -12.99 0.57 16.04
N LYS A 8 -13.42 -0.71 16.09
CA LYS A 8 -13.11 -1.65 17.17
C LYS A 8 -12.18 -2.78 16.72
N TYR A 9 -11.68 -2.75 15.49
CA TYR A 9 -10.64 -3.64 15.00
C TYR A 9 -9.27 -2.95 14.98
N ALA A 10 -8.21 -3.74 15.04
CA ALA A 10 -6.88 -3.29 14.66
C ALA A 10 -6.65 -3.63 13.18
N TYR A 11 -6.07 -2.69 12.45
CA TYR A 11 -5.80 -2.85 11.03
C TYR A 11 -4.29 -2.79 10.79
N LEU A 12 -3.78 -3.73 10.00
CA LEU A 12 -2.46 -3.61 9.40
C LEU A 12 -2.61 -2.79 8.12
N THR A 13 -1.81 -1.74 7.98
CA THR A 13 -1.85 -0.83 6.83
C THR A 13 -0.44 -0.52 6.36
N THR A 14 -0.29 -0.16 5.09
CA THR A 14 0.96 0.34 4.51
C THR A 14 0.78 1.82 4.14
N HIS A 15 1.76 2.65 4.47
CA HIS A 15 1.78 4.05 4.03
C HIS A 15 2.45 4.14 2.67
N ASN A 16 1.84 4.83 1.71
CA ASN A 16 2.36 5.00 0.35
C ASN A 16 2.50 3.66 -0.40
N SER A 17 1.46 2.83 -0.36
CA SER A 17 1.42 1.44 -0.87
C SER A 17 1.87 1.24 -2.33
N TYR A 18 1.86 2.28 -3.15
CA TYR A 18 2.29 2.26 -4.55
C TYR A 18 3.74 2.73 -4.77
N ALA A 19 4.47 3.10 -3.70
CA ALA A 19 5.89 3.44 -3.74
C ALA A 19 6.77 2.19 -3.65
N ILE A 20 6.57 1.33 -4.65
CA ILE A 20 7.23 0.03 -4.79
C ILE A 20 8.61 0.22 -5.42
N ALA A 21 9.61 -0.41 -4.81
CA ALA A 21 10.99 -0.41 -5.29
C ALA A 21 11.08 -1.04 -6.69
N GLY A 22 11.71 -0.33 -7.61
CA GLY A 22 11.89 -0.80 -9.00
C GLY A 22 10.66 -0.70 -9.89
N GLU A 23 9.51 -0.24 -9.39
CA GLU A 23 8.29 -0.13 -10.21
C GLU A 23 8.42 1.04 -11.22
N PRO A 24 8.23 0.77 -12.53
CA PRO A 24 8.32 1.80 -13.56
C PRO A 24 7.19 2.84 -13.46
N SER A 25 7.41 4.03 -14.02
CA SER A 25 6.35 5.03 -14.13
C SER A 25 5.39 4.67 -15.27
N HIS A 26 4.10 4.57 -14.95
CA HIS A 26 3.05 4.27 -15.94
C HIS A 26 2.39 5.54 -16.50
N THR A 27 2.68 6.71 -15.94
CA THR A 27 2.13 8.00 -16.36
C THR A 27 3.11 8.82 -17.19
N GLY A 28 4.35 8.34 -17.36
CA GLY A 28 5.44 9.07 -18.00
C GLY A 28 6.07 10.16 -17.11
N VAL A 29 5.58 10.33 -15.88
CA VAL A 29 6.13 11.28 -14.91
C VAL A 29 7.00 10.55 -13.89
N GLN A 30 8.23 11.03 -13.68
CA GLN A 30 9.16 10.46 -12.71
C GLN A 30 8.63 10.64 -11.27
N ARG A 31 8.76 9.60 -10.45
CA ARG A 31 8.50 9.67 -9.01
C ARG A 31 9.61 10.48 -8.33
N LEU A 32 9.24 11.55 -7.62
CA LEU A 32 10.17 12.44 -6.90
C LEU A 32 10.32 12.12 -5.40
N THR A 33 9.78 10.99 -4.94
CA THR A 33 9.82 10.54 -3.55
C THR A 33 10.46 9.16 -3.44
N PHE A 34 10.86 8.77 -2.24
CA PHE A 34 11.47 7.47 -1.96
C PHE A 34 10.48 6.32 -2.17
N ALA A 35 11.00 5.17 -2.58
CA ALA A 35 10.28 3.91 -2.47
C ALA A 35 10.30 3.45 -1.00
N ASN A 36 9.17 2.96 -0.52
CA ASN A 36 9.04 2.43 0.85
C ASN A 36 8.24 1.11 0.90
N GLN A 37 8.00 0.50 -0.25
CA GLN A 37 7.39 -0.82 -0.37
C GLN A 37 8.30 -1.71 -1.21
N ASP A 38 8.43 -2.97 -0.80
CA ASP A 38 9.09 -4.02 -1.59
C ASP A 38 8.07 -4.96 -2.25
N ASP A 39 6.84 -4.99 -1.73
CA ASP A 39 5.75 -5.85 -2.19
C ASP A 39 4.76 -5.11 -3.09
N THR A 40 4.20 -5.79 -4.10
CA THR A 40 3.08 -5.28 -4.88
C THR A 40 1.83 -5.07 -3.99
N VAL A 41 0.91 -4.21 -4.42
CA VAL A 41 -0.33 -3.97 -3.67
C VAL A 41 -1.14 -5.27 -3.47
N THR A 42 -1.14 -6.18 -4.45
CA THR A 42 -1.79 -7.48 -4.29
C THR A 42 -1.11 -8.33 -3.21
N GLN A 43 0.22 -8.25 -3.06
CA GLN A 43 0.93 -8.96 -2.00
C GLN A 43 0.67 -8.35 -0.62
N GLN A 44 0.55 -7.02 -0.51
CA GLN A 44 0.22 -6.33 0.74
C GLN A 44 -1.18 -6.67 1.29
N LEU A 45 -2.08 -7.17 0.43
CA LEU A 45 -3.46 -7.51 0.77
C LEU A 45 -3.69 -9.03 0.97
N LYS A 46 -2.63 -9.84 0.84
CA LYS A 46 -2.69 -11.28 1.13
C LYS A 46 -2.60 -11.52 2.63
#